data_AF-A0A1Y5TDP2-F1
#
_entry.id   AF-A0A1Y5TDP2-F1
#
_cell.length_a   1.000
_cell.length_b   1.000
_cell.length_c   1.000
_cell.angle_alpha   90.00
_cell.angle_beta   90.00
_cell.angle_gamma   90.00
#
_symmetry.space_group_name_H-M   'P 1'
#
loop_
_entity.id
_entity.type
_entity.pdbx_description
1 polymer ?
#
loop_
_entity_poly.entity_id
_entity_poly.type
_entity_poly.pdbx_seq_one_letter_code
_entity_poly.pdbx_strand_id
1 'polypeptide(L)' 'MFWMRWLMRMRKWRERPPSAQRVKLVLGLIALLVAIAAVERWVGWPDWATLQPTGPRSGRF' A
#
# COMPACT_ATOMS: atom_id res chain seq x y z
N MET A 1 12.82 -14.98 -17.16
CA MET A 1 11.80 -15.97 -16.75
C MET A 1 10.82 -15.52 -15.64
N PHE A 2 10.93 -14.31 -15.09
CA PHE A 2 10.05 -13.80 -14.02
C PHE A 2 8.61 -13.53 -14.49
N TRP A 3 8.42 -13.20 -15.77
CA TRP A 3 7.11 -12.88 -16.37
C TRP A 3 6.12 -14.05 -16.35
N MET A 4 6.61 -15.26 -16.63
CA MET A 4 5.76 -16.46 -16.72
C MET A 4 5.08 -16.80 -15.38
N ARG A 5 5.75 -16.54 -14.25
CA ARG A 5 5.22 -16.78 -12.90
C ARG A 5 4.00 -15.90 -12.58
N TRP A 6 4.00 -14.66 -13.07
CA TRP A 6 2.88 -13.74 -12.88
C TRP A 6 1.66 -14.16 -13.69
N LEU A 7 1.85 -14.54 -14.95
CA LEU A 7 0.77 -15.02 -15.82
C LEU A 7 0.08 -16.28 -15.25
N MET A 8 0.85 -17.25 -14.77
CA MET A 8 0.29 -18.43 -14.12
C MET A 8 -0.49 -18.09 -12.84
N ARG A 9 -0.06 -17.09 -12.08
CA ARG A 9 -0.74 -16.65 -10.86
C ARG A 9 -2.08 -15.97 -11.18
N MET A 10 -2.13 -15.11 -12.21
CA MET A 10 -3.38 -14.50 -12.70
C MET A 10 -4.40 -15.56 -13.11
N ARG A 11 -3.95 -16.60 -13.83
CA ARG A 11 -4.81 -17.70 -14.25
C ARG A 11 -5.40 -18.46 -13.04
N LYS A 12 -4.58 -18.72 -12.00
CA LYS A 12 -5.04 -19.33 -10.75
C LYS A 12 -6.07 -18.48 -9.99
N TRP A 13 -5.96 -17.15 -10.02
CA TRP A 13 -6.95 -16.26 -9.40
C TRP A 13 -8.33 -16.36 -10.05
N ARG A 14 -8.37 -16.60 -11.37
CA ARG A 14 -9.63 -16.82 -12.09
C ARG A 14 -10.25 -18.18 -11.77
N GLU A 15 -9.42 -19.23 -11.70
CA GLU A 15 -9.86 -20.62 -11.46
C GLU A 15 -10.19 -20.89 -9.97
N ARG A 16 -9.45 -20.25 -9.06
CA ARG A 16 -9.63 -20.35 -7.60
C ARG A 16 -9.49 -18.96 -7.00
N PRO A 17 -10.57 -18.15 -7.03
CA PRO A 17 -10.51 -16.81 -6.49
C PRO A 17 -10.17 -16.88 -4.99
N PRO A 18 -9.25 -16.01 -4.51
CA PRO A 18 -9.04 -15.87 -3.09
C PRO A 18 -10.34 -15.45 -2.41
N SER A 19 -10.52 -15.86 -1.15
CA SER A 19 -11.70 -15.54 -0.35
C SER A 19 -12.08 -14.05 -0.51
N ALA A 20 -13.33 -13.80 -0.89
CA ALA A 20 -13.86 -12.45 -1.08
C ALA A 20 -13.68 -11.57 0.16
N GLN A 21 -13.66 -12.17 1.36
CA GLN A 21 -13.38 -11.47 2.62
C GLN A 21 -11.96 -10.91 2.67
N ARG A 22 -10.95 -11.66 2.20
CA ARG A 22 -9.56 -11.16 2.11
C ARG A 22 -9.44 -10.03 1.09
N VAL A 23 -10.10 -10.17 -0.05
CA VAL A 23 -10.08 -9.13 -1.09
C VAL A 23 -10.71 -7.83 -0.58
N LYS A 24 -11.87 -7.92 0.09
CA LYS A 24 -12.53 -6.75 0.71
C LYS A 24 -11.68 -6.11 1.82
N LEU A 25 -11.01 -6.91 2.66
CA LEU A 25 -10.09 -6.40 3.66
C LEU A 25 -8.96 -5.58 3.03
N VAL A 26 -8.30 -6.13 2.01
CA VAL A 26 -7.20 -5.43 1.33
C VAL A 26 -7.71 -4.19 0.59
N LEU A 27 -8.85 -4.28 -0.11
CA LEU A 27 -9.46 -3.13 -0.78
C LEU A 27 -9.84 -2.03 0.22
N GLY A 28 -10.44 -2.38 1.35
CA GLY A 28 -10.78 -1.44 2.41
C GLY A 28 -9.54 -0.77 3.00
N LEU A 29 -8.47 -1.54 3.23
CA LEU A 29 -7.18 -1.00 3.69
C LEU A 29 -6.57 -0.03 2.67
N ILE A 30 -6.56 -0.39 1.39
CA ILE A 30 -6.06 0.49 0.33
C ILE A 30 -6.90 1.76 0.26
N ALA A 31 -8.23 1.65 0.30
CA ALA A 31 -9.12 2.81 0.30
C ALA A 31 -8.85 3.73 1.51
N LEU A 32 -8.61 3.16 2.69
CA LEU A 32 -8.23 3.91 3.89
C LEU A 32 -6.91 4.66 3.69
N LEU A 33 -5.87 4.00 3.18
CA LEU A 33 -4.57 4.64 2.91
C LEU A 33 -4.69 5.77 1.88
N VAL A 34 -5.48 5.56 0.82
CA VAL A 34 -5.74 6.58 -0.20
C VAL A 34 -6.51 7.76 0.41
N ALA A 35 -7.51 7.51 1.25
CA ALA A 35 -8.25 8.56 1.93
C ALA A 35 -7.34 9.39 2.83
N ILE A 36 -6.47 8.74 3.61
CA ILE A 36 -5.48 9.40 4.46
C ILE A 36 -4.52 10.26 3.62
N ALA A 37 -3.98 9.72 2.52
CA ALA A 37 -3.09 10.46 1.63
C ALA A 37 -3.79 11.64 0.93
N ALA A 38 -5.07 11.49 0.59
CA ALA A 38 -5.89 12.58 0.07
C ALA A 38 -6.09 13.67 1.13
N VAL A 39 -6.38 13.32 2.38
CA VAL A 39 -6.49 14.29 3.48
C VAL A 39 -5.17 15.03 3.69
N GLU A 40 -4.04 14.32 3.70
CA GLU A 40 -2.70 14.93 3.81
C GLU A 40 -2.43 15.98 2.72
N ARG A 41 -2.80 15.68 1.47
CA ARG A 41 -2.52 16.54 0.32
C ARG A 41 -3.41 17.80 0.30
N TRP A 42 -4.60 17.76 0.89
CA TRP A 42 -5.60 18.85 0.77
C TRP A 42 -5.75 19.68 2.05
N VAL A 43 -5.62 19.07 3.23
CA VAL A 43 -5.77 19.76 4.53
C VAL A 43 -4.42 20.01 5.21
N GLY A 44 -3.43 19.17 4.93
CA GLY A 44 -2.18 19.14 5.69
C GLY A 44 -2.36 18.46 7.05
N TRP A 45 -1.28 17.93 7.61
CA TRP A 45 -1.30 17.33 8.93
C TRP A 45 -1.07 18.40 10.01
N PRO A 46 -1.77 18.34 11.15
CA PRO A 46 -1.48 19.16 12.31
C PRO A 46 -0.09 18.84 12.89
N ASP A 47 0.49 19.78 13.64
CA ASP A 47 1.89 19.72 14.12
C ASP A 47 2.21 18.45 14.94
N TRP A 48 1.21 17.86 15.60
CA TRP A 48 1.36 16.61 16.36
C TRP A 48 1.46 15.35 15.47
N ALA A 49 1.07 15.45 14.20
CA ALA A 49 1.09 14.36 13.22
C ALA A 49 2.16 14.55 12.12
N THR A 50 2.86 15.69 12.12
CA THR A 50 3.99 15.92 11.21
C THR A 50 5.27 15.24 11.73
N LEU A 51 5.92 14.45 10.89
CA LEU A 51 7.23 13.89 11.18
C LEU A 51 8.30 14.98 11.06
N GLN A 52 9.19 15.10 12.03
CA GLN A 52 10.41 15.89 11.84
C GLN A 52 11.32 15.17 10.84
N PRO A 53 11.79 15.86 9.78
CA PRO A 53 12.76 15.29 8.85
C PRO A 53 14.04 14.92 9.63
N THR A 54 14.21 13.64 9.94
CA THR A 54 15.47 13.14 10.46
C THR A 54 16.42 13.15 9.28
N GLY A 55 17.38 14.10 9.28
CA GLY A 55 18.36 14.27 8.21
C GLY A 55 19.06 12.95 7.84
N PRO A 56 19.67 12.85 6.65
CA PRO A 56 20.27 11.61 6.18
C PRO A 56 21.16 11.02 7.28
N ARG A 57 20.82 9.82 7.77
CA ARG A 57 21.76 9.04 8.56
C ARG A 57 22.93 8.77 7.63
N SER A 58 23.97 9.58 7.72
CA SER A 58 25.28 9.31 7.11
C SER A 58 25.85 8.10 7.84
N GLY A 59 25.34 6.92 7.50
CA GLY A 59 25.88 5.64 7.90
C GLY A 59 27.18 5.45 7.16
N ARG A 60 28.25 6.04 7.70
CA ARG A 60 29.63 5.72 7.35
C ARG A 60 29.90 4.32 7.92
N PHE A 61 29.92 3.32 7.05
CA PHE A 61 30.61 2.05 7.27
C PHE A 61 31.93 2.11 6.52
#